data_AF-A0A968NNW0-F1
#
_entry.id   AF-A0A968NNW0-F1
#
_cell.length_a   1.000
_cell.length_b   1.000
_cell.length_c   1.000
_cell.angle_alpha   90.00
_cell.angle_beta   90.00
_cell.angle_gamma   90.00
#
_symmetry.space_group_name_H-M   'P 1'
#
loop_
_entity.id
_entity.type
_entity.pdbx_description
1 polymer ?
#
loop_
_entity_poly.entity_id
_entity_poly.type
_entity_poly.pdbx_seq_one_letter_code
_entity_poly.pdbx_strand_id
1 'polypeptide(L)'
;MGTFLINPIDVPPGVIAYLALQLNIASTDCLPRYLERPTTHWEHAQIIKQYYGYREFSEQPYRWRLQRWLYERAWVSDESPSILFDLTTARLVESKILLPGVSVLVRLISSIRERVTKRTWLMVSKLPSWEQRSQLESLLVVNEKTRQTLLDQLRRSPTRYSAAALLEALKRLMLVRSFGIINLNVAKIPPTRLKSLSKTAFTVRAQAIRRMSESRRIATLVAFVYIMEAIATDDALDVLEVFGKKI
;
A
#
# COMPACT_ATOMS: atom_id res chain seq x y z
N MET A 1 24.35 -8.89 0.16
CA MET A 1 23.05 -9.60 0.00
C MET A 1 23.35 -11.07 -0.24
N GLY A 2 22.46 -11.99 0.16
CA GLY A 2 22.61 -13.44 0.00
C GLY A 2 22.50 -13.91 -1.46
N THR A 3 23.39 -13.40 -2.31
CA THR A 3 23.51 -13.68 -3.73
C THR A 3 24.93 -14.16 -4.02
N PHE A 4 25.08 -15.09 -4.95
CA PHE A 4 26.38 -15.37 -5.54
C PHE A 4 26.90 -14.14 -6.29
N LEU A 5 28.20 -13.90 -6.25
CA LEU A 5 28.81 -12.79 -6.97
C LEU A 5 28.68 -13.02 -8.49
N ILE A 6 28.46 -11.94 -9.25
CA ILE A 6 28.47 -12.01 -10.72
C ILE A 6 29.86 -12.41 -11.20
N ASN A 7 30.89 -11.80 -10.61
CA ASN A 7 32.27 -12.22 -10.74
C ASN A 7 32.67 -13.03 -9.48
N PRO A 8 32.86 -14.36 -9.57
CA PRO A 8 33.12 -15.19 -8.39
C PRO A 8 34.43 -14.88 -7.67
N ILE A 9 35.36 -14.16 -8.29
CA ILE A 9 36.63 -13.77 -7.70
C ILE A 9 36.63 -12.31 -7.19
N ASP A 10 35.52 -11.57 -7.32
CA ASP A 10 35.35 -10.22 -6.77
C ASP A 10 35.04 -10.27 -5.26
N VAL A 11 35.92 -10.96 -4.54
CA VAL A 11 35.84 -11.22 -3.11
C VAL A 11 36.84 -10.32 -2.40
N PRO A 12 36.50 -9.72 -1.24
CA PRO A 12 37.45 -8.89 -0.49
C PRO A 12 38.77 -9.63 -0.22
N PRO A 13 39.94 -9.00 -0.44
CA PRO A 13 41.25 -9.68 -0.30
C PRO A 13 41.47 -10.32 1.07
N GLY A 14 40.95 -9.71 2.14
CA GLY A 14 41.03 -10.26 3.49
C GLY A 14 40.32 -11.60 3.65
N VAL A 15 39.22 -11.84 2.92
CA VAL A 15 38.50 -13.13 2.93
C VAL A 15 39.32 -14.18 2.19
N ILE A 16 39.93 -13.82 1.07
CA ILE A 16 40.80 -14.71 0.29
C ILE A 16 42.01 -15.14 1.15
N ALA A 17 42.70 -14.18 1.77
CA ALA A 17 43.85 -14.45 2.63
C ALA A 17 43.48 -15.33 3.84
N TYR A 18 42.34 -15.05 4.47
CA TYR A 18 41.84 -15.84 5.60
C TYR A 18 41.56 -17.30 5.19
N LEU A 19 40.86 -17.51 4.07
CA LEU A 19 40.58 -18.86 3.57
C LEU A 19 41.85 -19.59 3.11
N ALA A 20 42.78 -18.89 2.46
CA ALA A 20 44.06 -19.46 2.05
C ALA A 20 44.85 -19.98 3.27
N LEU A 21 44.86 -19.23 4.36
CA LEU A 21 45.47 -19.66 5.62
C LEU A 21 44.75 -20.90 6.19
N GLN A 22 43.41 -20.90 6.25
CA GLN A 22 42.65 -22.05 6.78
C GLN A 22 42.81 -23.33 5.95
N LEU A 23 42.99 -23.20 4.64
CA LEU A 23 43.16 -24.31 3.71
C LEU A 23 44.63 -24.67 3.47
N ASN A 24 45.57 -24.01 4.17
CA ASN A 24 47.01 -24.18 4.02
C ASN A 24 47.52 -23.98 2.56
N ILE A 25 47.00 -22.94 1.90
CA ILE A 25 47.35 -22.56 0.52
C ILE A 25 48.38 -21.44 0.55
N ALA A 26 49.56 -21.68 -0.02
CA ALA A 26 50.69 -20.74 0.02
C ALA A 26 50.59 -19.57 -0.98
N SER A 27 49.94 -19.75 -2.13
CA SER A 27 49.72 -18.70 -3.13
C SER A 27 48.30 -18.74 -3.66
N THR A 28 47.71 -17.55 -3.83
CA THR A 28 46.36 -17.35 -4.38
C THR A 28 46.38 -16.94 -5.85
N ASP A 29 47.55 -16.98 -6.50
CA ASP A 29 47.74 -16.57 -7.90
C ASP A 29 46.99 -17.47 -8.89
N CYS A 30 46.57 -18.66 -8.43
CA CYS A 30 45.75 -19.59 -9.18
C CYS A 30 44.26 -19.21 -9.25
N LEU A 31 43.80 -18.25 -8.43
CA LEU A 31 42.38 -17.87 -8.34
C LEU A 31 41.76 -17.42 -9.69
N PRO A 32 42.45 -16.66 -10.56
CA PRO A 32 41.94 -16.32 -11.89
C PRO A 32 41.64 -17.53 -12.77
N ARG A 33 42.30 -18.68 -12.54
CA ARG A 33 42.04 -19.92 -13.29
C ARG A 33 40.61 -20.43 -13.08
N TYR A 34 39.97 -20.04 -11.97
CA TYR A 34 38.56 -20.33 -11.70
C TYR A 34 37.61 -19.76 -12.77
N LEU A 35 38.02 -18.68 -13.45
CA LEU A 35 37.25 -18.05 -14.52
C LEU A 35 37.45 -18.71 -15.91
N GLU A 36 38.44 -19.58 -16.08
CA GLU A 36 38.76 -20.22 -17.38
C GLU A 36 37.57 -21.01 -17.94
N ARG A 37 36.78 -21.64 -17.06
CA ARG A 37 35.57 -22.38 -17.41
C ARG A 37 34.35 -21.71 -16.75
N PRO A 38 33.59 -20.86 -17.47
CA PRO A 38 32.44 -20.15 -16.90
C PRO A 38 31.38 -21.04 -16.25
N THR A 39 31.24 -22.29 -16.71
CA THR A 39 30.28 -23.25 -16.15
C THR A 39 30.65 -23.71 -14.73
N THR A 40 31.94 -23.68 -14.36
CA THR A 40 32.41 -24.08 -13.02
C THR A 40 31.75 -23.25 -11.93
N HIS A 41 31.60 -21.95 -12.15
CA HIS A 41 30.90 -21.07 -11.19
C HIS A 41 29.44 -21.51 -10.97
N TRP A 42 28.72 -21.83 -12.05
CA TRP A 42 27.33 -22.27 -11.97
C TRP A 42 27.19 -23.65 -11.32
N GLU A 43 28.08 -24.59 -11.64
CA GLU A 43 28.16 -25.92 -11.04
C GLU A 43 28.41 -25.81 -9.53
N HIS A 44 29.37 -25.01 -9.10
CA HIS A 44 29.68 -24.81 -7.68
C HIS A 44 28.55 -24.08 -6.93
N ALA A 45 27.95 -23.05 -7.53
CA ALA A 45 26.77 -22.41 -6.95
C ALA A 45 25.64 -23.43 -6.75
N GLN A 46 25.45 -24.37 -7.69
CA GLN A 46 24.47 -25.44 -7.57
C GLN A 46 24.80 -26.41 -6.42
N ILE A 47 26.06 -26.82 -6.29
CA ILE A 47 26.52 -27.68 -5.19
C ILE A 47 26.29 -27.00 -3.83
N ILE A 48 26.68 -25.72 -3.69
CA ILE A 48 26.48 -24.94 -2.47
C ILE A 48 24.98 -24.85 -2.14
N LYS A 49 24.14 -24.55 -3.13
CA LYS A 49 22.68 -24.49 -2.94
C LYS A 49 22.13 -25.81 -2.42
N GLN A 50 22.49 -26.93 -3.04
CA GLN A 50 22.02 -28.25 -2.64
C GLN A 50 22.49 -28.63 -1.22
N TYR A 51 23.77 -28.40 -0.93
CA TYR A 51 24.37 -28.75 0.37
C TYR A 51 23.73 -27.97 1.53
N TYR A 52 23.54 -26.67 1.38
CA TYR A 52 22.96 -25.83 2.43
C TYR A 52 21.42 -25.76 2.40
N GLY A 53 20.78 -26.37 1.39
CA GLY A 53 19.34 -26.39 1.21
C GLY A 53 18.74 -25.06 0.74
N TYR A 54 19.50 -24.27 -0.02
CA TYR A 54 19.01 -23.04 -0.64
C TYR A 54 18.19 -23.32 -1.90
N ARG A 55 17.19 -22.46 -2.13
CA ARG A 55 16.27 -22.53 -3.26
C ARG A 55 16.31 -21.27 -4.11
N GLU A 56 15.99 -21.43 -5.38
CA GLU A 56 15.91 -20.30 -6.29
C GLU A 56 14.66 -19.45 -6.00
N PHE A 57 14.78 -18.13 -6.18
CA PHE A 57 13.65 -17.22 -6.00
C PHE A 57 12.49 -17.48 -6.98
N SER A 58 12.81 -17.99 -8.17
CA SER A 58 11.83 -18.33 -9.21
C SER A 58 11.10 -19.66 -8.96
N GLU A 59 11.59 -20.49 -8.04
CA GLU A 59 11.11 -21.86 -7.79
C GLU A 59 9.67 -21.89 -7.25
N GLN A 60 8.85 -22.76 -7.81
CA GLN A 60 7.50 -23.04 -7.33
C GLN A 60 7.52 -24.24 -6.37
N PRO A 61 6.65 -24.27 -5.34
CA PRO A 61 5.55 -23.35 -5.03
C PRO A 61 5.95 -22.14 -4.15
N TYR A 62 7.24 -21.96 -3.83
CA TYR A 62 7.72 -20.95 -2.88
C TYR A 62 7.45 -19.53 -3.36
N ARG A 63 7.71 -19.25 -4.64
CA ARG A 63 7.40 -17.94 -5.24
C ARG A 63 5.92 -17.60 -5.12
N TRP A 64 5.03 -18.55 -5.40
CA TRP A 64 3.59 -18.35 -5.24
C TRP A 64 3.19 -18.13 -3.78
N ARG A 65 3.73 -18.92 -2.84
CA ARG A 65 3.47 -18.76 -1.40
C ARG A 65 3.91 -17.38 -0.90
N LEU A 66 5.08 -16.89 -1.34
CA LEU A 66 5.57 -15.56 -1.02
C LEU A 66 4.62 -14.47 -1.56
N GLN A 67 4.21 -14.59 -2.83
CA GLN A 67 3.28 -13.64 -3.45
C GLN A 67 1.94 -13.60 -2.74
N ARG A 68 1.40 -14.77 -2.36
CA ARG A 68 0.15 -14.87 -1.61
C ARG A 68 0.27 -14.22 -0.23
N TRP A 69 1.34 -14.52 0.50
CA TRP A 69 1.59 -13.92 1.80
C TRP A 69 1.72 -12.39 1.70
N LEU A 70 2.50 -11.89 0.73
CA LEU A 70 2.64 -10.46 0.46
C LEU A 70 1.29 -9.82 0.13
N TYR A 71 0.46 -10.51 -0.64
CA TYR A 71 -0.86 -10.04 -1.03
C TYR A 71 -1.81 -9.95 0.17
N GLU A 72 -1.88 -10.99 1.00
CA GLU A 72 -2.70 -11.01 2.22
C GLU A 72 -2.27 -9.91 3.19
N ARG A 73 -0.96 -9.73 3.36
CA ARG A 73 -0.40 -8.68 4.19
C ARG A 73 -0.73 -7.29 3.67
N ALA A 74 -0.51 -7.06 2.37
CA ALA A 74 -0.90 -5.81 1.73
C ALA A 74 -2.43 -5.63 1.74
N TRP A 75 -3.25 -6.67 1.75
CA TRP A 75 -4.69 -6.49 1.84
C TRP A 75 -5.09 -5.90 3.19
N VAL A 76 -4.59 -6.48 4.30
CA VAL A 76 -5.00 -6.14 5.66
C VAL A 76 -4.33 -4.85 6.17
N SER A 77 -3.06 -4.63 5.84
CA SER A 77 -2.26 -3.52 6.37
C SER A 77 -1.85 -2.52 5.30
N ASP A 78 -1.68 -1.25 5.70
CA ASP A 78 -1.15 -0.18 4.85
C ASP A 78 0.33 0.09 5.14
N GLU A 79 1.14 -0.97 5.06
CA GLU A 79 2.58 -0.90 5.31
C GLU A 79 3.31 -0.08 4.23
N SER A 80 4.37 0.60 4.67
CA SER A 80 5.25 1.32 3.75
C SER A 80 6.01 0.34 2.84
N PRO A 81 6.44 0.79 1.65
CA PRO A 81 7.27 -0.03 0.77
C PRO A 81 8.56 -0.54 1.43
N SER A 82 9.17 0.26 2.32
CA SER A 82 10.39 -0.13 3.05
C SER A 82 10.12 -1.28 4.03
N ILE A 83 9.05 -1.19 4.82
CA ILE A 83 8.65 -2.26 5.75
C ILE A 83 8.36 -3.55 4.99
N LEU A 84 7.61 -3.46 3.88
CA LEU A 84 7.35 -4.64 3.05
C LEU A 84 8.63 -5.22 2.45
N PHE A 85 9.61 -4.39 2.09
CA PHE A 85 10.90 -4.86 1.61
C PHE A 85 11.64 -5.65 2.69
N ASP A 86 11.78 -5.07 3.89
CA ASP A 86 12.49 -5.69 5.02
C ASP A 86 11.84 -6.99 5.48
N LEU A 87 10.51 -7.02 5.54
CA LEU A 87 9.78 -8.23 5.90
C LEU A 87 9.91 -9.32 4.82
N THR A 88 9.96 -8.92 3.55
CA THR A 88 10.14 -9.87 2.46
C THR A 88 11.55 -10.44 2.46
N THR A 89 12.57 -9.61 2.67
CA THR A 89 13.97 -10.08 2.75
C THR A 89 14.16 -11.01 3.94
N ALA A 90 13.66 -10.66 5.12
CA ALA A 90 13.69 -11.52 6.31
C ALA A 90 13.07 -12.89 6.03
N ARG A 91 11.86 -12.91 5.44
CA ARG A 91 11.15 -14.16 5.12
C ARG A 91 11.88 -15.02 4.09
N LEU A 92 12.50 -14.39 3.09
CA LEU A 92 13.31 -15.10 2.08
C LEU A 92 14.52 -15.77 2.75
N VAL A 93 15.22 -15.05 3.64
CA VAL A 93 16.37 -15.57 4.38
C VAL A 93 15.95 -16.74 5.30
N GLU A 94 14.88 -16.57 6.08
CA GLU A 94 14.33 -17.62 6.96
C GLU A 94 13.93 -18.88 6.17
N SER A 95 13.43 -18.71 4.94
CA SER A 95 13.00 -19.82 4.09
C SER A 95 14.14 -20.42 3.24
N LYS A 96 15.39 -20.00 3.45
CA LYS A 96 16.55 -20.36 2.61
C LYS A 96 16.31 -20.12 1.10
N ILE A 97 15.60 -19.05 0.76
CA ILE A 97 15.40 -18.63 -0.63
C ILE A 97 16.44 -17.58 -0.97
N LEU A 98 17.14 -17.76 -2.08
CA LEU A 98 18.13 -16.80 -2.55
C LEU A 98 17.47 -15.44 -2.79
N LEU A 99 18.13 -14.39 -2.30
CA LEU A 99 17.62 -13.05 -2.43
C LEU A 99 17.72 -12.63 -3.90
N PRO A 100 16.63 -12.19 -4.54
CA PRO A 100 16.73 -11.61 -5.87
C PRO A 100 17.40 -10.24 -5.80
N GLY A 101 17.82 -9.71 -6.94
CA GLY A 101 18.30 -8.33 -7.01
C GLY A 101 17.25 -7.33 -6.48
N VAL A 102 17.72 -6.24 -5.87
CA VAL A 102 16.87 -5.22 -5.22
C VAL A 102 15.72 -4.76 -6.12
N SER A 103 16.02 -4.45 -7.37
CA SER A 103 15.03 -3.99 -8.36
C SER A 103 13.93 -5.02 -8.64
N VAL A 104 14.25 -6.31 -8.58
CA VAL A 104 13.27 -7.40 -8.76
C VAL A 104 12.31 -7.43 -7.59
N LEU A 105 12.83 -7.31 -6.36
CA LEU A 105 12.01 -7.33 -5.15
C LEU A 105 11.10 -6.10 -5.06
N VAL A 106 11.65 -4.91 -5.34
CA VAL A 106 10.88 -3.65 -5.39
C VAL A 106 9.76 -3.73 -6.42
N ARG A 107 10.03 -4.27 -7.62
CA ARG A 107 9.01 -4.45 -8.66
C ARG A 107 7.93 -5.43 -8.24
N LEU A 108 8.31 -6.54 -7.58
CA LEU A 108 7.34 -7.52 -7.07
C LEU A 108 6.39 -6.87 -6.07
N ILE A 109 6.94 -6.23 -5.03
CA ILE A 109 6.16 -5.56 -3.98
C ILE A 109 5.24 -4.51 -4.58
N SER A 110 5.76 -3.65 -5.47
CA SER A 110 4.97 -2.62 -6.16
C SER A 110 3.81 -3.23 -6.94
N SER A 111 4.04 -4.31 -7.69
CA SER A 111 3.00 -4.98 -8.47
C SER A 111 1.90 -5.60 -7.59
N ILE A 112 2.24 -6.07 -6.40
CA ILE A 112 1.26 -6.66 -5.46
C ILE A 112 0.44 -5.55 -4.82
N ARG A 113 1.07 -4.47 -4.38
CA ARG A 113 0.39 -3.29 -3.83
C ARG A 113 -0.57 -2.67 -4.84
N GLU A 114 -0.15 -2.56 -6.10
CA GLU A 114 -1.02 -2.07 -7.18
C GLU A 114 -2.24 -3.00 -7.38
N ARG A 115 -2.03 -4.31 -7.38
CA ARG A 115 -3.12 -5.29 -7.48
C ARG A 115 -4.12 -5.19 -6.33
N VAL A 116 -3.63 -5.07 -5.09
CA VAL A 116 -4.47 -4.85 -3.89
C VAL A 116 -5.25 -3.53 -4.00
N THR A 117 -4.59 -2.47 -4.46
CA THR A 117 -5.20 -1.16 -4.65
C THR A 117 -6.33 -1.22 -5.68
N LYS A 118 -6.09 -1.82 -6.86
CA LYS A 118 -7.11 -2.02 -7.90
C LYS A 118 -8.28 -2.87 -7.40
N ARG A 119 -8.01 -3.95 -6.65
CA ARG A 119 -9.08 -4.75 -6.02
C ARG A 119 -9.92 -3.91 -5.08
N THR A 120 -9.29 -3.07 -4.26
CA THR A 120 -10.00 -2.18 -3.32
C THR A 120 -10.95 -1.26 -4.08
N TRP A 121 -10.47 -0.61 -5.14
CA TRP A 121 -11.30 0.26 -5.97
C TRP A 121 -12.50 -0.47 -6.54
N LEU A 122 -12.29 -1.65 -7.15
CA LEU A 122 -13.35 -2.45 -7.75
C LEU A 122 -14.37 -2.95 -6.72
N MET A 123 -13.93 -3.35 -5.52
CA MET A 123 -14.81 -3.78 -4.44
C MET A 123 -15.70 -2.63 -3.96
N VAL A 124 -15.09 -1.49 -3.61
CA VAL A 124 -15.80 -0.34 -3.05
C VAL A 124 -16.72 0.30 -4.10
N SER A 125 -16.27 0.42 -5.35
CA SER A 125 -17.07 1.07 -6.41
C SER A 125 -18.33 0.29 -6.78
N LYS A 126 -18.38 -1.01 -6.46
CA LYS A 126 -19.54 -1.88 -6.72
C LYS A 126 -20.58 -1.85 -5.61
N LEU A 127 -20.28 -1.27 -4.45
CA LEU A 127 -21.22 -1.19 -3.34
C LEU A 127 -22.43 -0.25 -3.61
N PRO A 128 -22.25 0.99 -4.12
CA PRO A 128 -23.37 1.90 -4.30
C PRO A 128 -24.25 1.51 -5.50
N SER A 129 -25.55 1.82 -5.38
CA SER A 129 -26.51 1.77 -6.49
C SER A 129 -26.15 2.78 -7.59
N TRP A 130 -26.80 2.69 -8.75
CA TRP A 130 -26.55 3.63 -9.85
C TRP A 130 -27.01 5.06 -9.47
N GLU A 131 -28.10 5.20 -8.72
CA GLU A 131 -28.59 6.47 -8.19
C GLU A 131 -27.56 7.08 -7.23
N GLN A 132 -27.06 6.28 -6.29
CA GLN A 132 -26.03 6.71 -5.34
C GLN A 132 -24.75 7.12 -6.07
N ARG A 133 -24.35 6.42 -7.13
CA ARG A 133 -23.19 6.83 -7.95
C ARG A 133 -23.40 8.19 -8.58
N SER A 134 -24.57 8.44 -9.17
CA SER A 134 -24.90 9.75 -9.76
C SER A 134 -24.84 10.86 -8.70
N GLN A 135 -25.44 10.63 -7.53
CA GLN A 135 -25.35 11.55 -6.40
C GLN A 135 -23.90 11.79 -5.95
N LEU A 136 -23.10 10.74 -5.79
CA LEU A 136 -21.69 10.85 -5.43
C LEU A 136 -20.90 11.67 -6.46
N GLU A 137 -21.15 11.48 -7.76
CA GLU A 137 -20.47 12.26 -8.79
C GLU A 137 -20.88 13.74 -8.80
N SER A 138 -22.11 14.05 -8.36
CA SER A 138 -22.53 15.44 -8.15
C SER A 138 -21.66 16.18 -7.13
N LEU A 139 -20.98 15.46 -6.22
CA LEU A 139 -20.02 16.05 -5.27
C LEU A 139 -18.88 16.79 -5.97
N LEU A 140 -18.55 16.41 -7.21
CA LEU A 140 -17.44 16.97 -7.98
C LEU A 140 -17.87 18.12 -8.90
N VAL A 141 -19.15 18.43 -8.98
CA VAL A 141 -19.69 19.50 -9.82
C VAL A 141 -19.48 20.84 -9.11
N VAL A 142 -18.95 21.81 -9.86
CA VAL A 142 -18.76 23.17 -9.34
C VAL A 142 -20.11 23.87 -9.34
N ASN A 143 -20.51 24.39 -8.19
CA ASN A 143 -21.70 25.22 -8.08
C ASN A 143 -21.37 26.63 -8.60
N GLU A 144 -22.17 27.13 -9.55
CA GLU A 144 -21.93 28.43 -10.22
C GLU A 144 -21.94 29.61 -9.24
N LYS A 145 -22.82 29.57 -8.23
CA LYS A 145 -22.97 30.66 -7.25
C LYS A 145 -21.82 30.71 -6.25
N THR A 146 -21.40 29.54 -5.74
CA THR A 146 -20.37 29.46 -4.69
C THR A 146 -18.95 29.26 -5.24
N ARG A 147 -18.82 28.97 -6.54
CA ARG A 147 -17.56 28.59 -7.22
C ARG A 147 -16.81 27.44 -6.54
N GLN A 148 -17.54 26.61 -5.79
CA GLN A 148 -17.01 25.51 -5.00
C GLN A 148 -17.80 24.24 -5.29
N THR A 149 -17.15 23.10 -5.11
CA THR A 149 -17.83 21.80 -5.21
C THR A 149 -18.50 21.45 -3.89
N LEU A 150 -19.54 20.61 -3.90
CA LEU A 150 -20.13 20.08 -2.67
C LEU A 150 -19.08 19.31 -1.85
N LEU A 151 -18.14 18.62 -2.52
CA LEU A 151 -16.99 18.00 -1.86
C LEU A 151 -16.20 19.02 -1.03
N ASP A 152 -15.86 20.18 -1.60
CA ASP A 152 -15.10 21.22 -0.89
C ASP A 152 -15.89 21.85 0.26
N GLN A 153 -17.21 21.97 0.11
CA GLN A 153 -18.08 22.44 1.19
C GLN A 153 -18.13 21.45 2.35
N LEU A 154 -18.30 20.16 2.06
CA LEU A 154 -18.37 19.10 3.09
C LEU A 154 -17.06 18.93 3.86
N ARG A 155 -15.91 19.22 3.25
CA ARG A 155 -14.60 19.19 3.94
C ARG A 155 -14.43 20.26 5.01
N ARG A 156 -15.23 21.33 5.00
CA ARG A 156 -15.10 22.42 5.97
C ARG A 156 -15.79 22.06 7.28
N SER A 157 -15.00 21.88 8.32
CA SER A 157 -15.51 21.76 9.69
C SER A 157 -16.01 23.12 10.22
N PRO A 158 -16.96 23.12 11.16
CA PRO A 158 -17.41 24.33 11.83
C PRO A 158 -16.25 25.03 12.54
N THR A 159 -16.18 26.36 12.43
CA THR A 159 -15.14 27.18 13.09
C THR A 159 -15.69 28.04 14.22
N ARG A 160 -17.01 28.02 14.45
CA ARG A 160 -17.71 28.83 15.45
C ARG A 160 -18.59 27.94 16.32
N TYR A 161 -18.79 28.35 17.57
CA TYR A 161 -19.60 27.64 18.57
C TYR A 161 -20.81 28.49 18.97
N SER A 162 -21.90 28.37 18.19
CA SER A 162 -23.15 29.13 18.35
C SER A 162 -24.35 28.31 17.87
N ALA A 163 -25.58 28.71 18.22
CA ALA A 163 -26.79 28.05 17.72
C ALA A 163 -26.87 27.99 16.19
N ALA A 164 -26.44 29.06 15.50
CA ALA A 164 -26.36 29.07 14.03
C ALA A 164 -25.34 28.04 13.50
N ALA A 165 -24.18 27.92 14.15
CA ALA A 165 -23.16 26.95 13.79
C ALA A 165 -23.60 25.49 14.05
N LEU A 166 -24.37 25.25 15.12
CA LEU A 166 -24.98 23.95 15.39
C LEU A 166 -25.95 23.56 14.26
N LEU A 167 -26.79 24.51 13.83
CA LEU A 167 -27.73 24.30 12.74
C LEU A 167 -26.99 24.01 11.42
N GLU A 168 -25.90 24.71 11.13
CA GLU A 168 -25.03 24.42 9.98
C GLU A 168 -24.39 23.02 10.06
N ALA A 169 -23.87 22.62 11.24
CA ALA A 169 -23.30 21.31 11.46
C ALA A 169 -24.33 20.19 11.25
N LEU A 170 -25.55 20.36 11.78
CA LEU A 170 -26.65 19.41 11.58
C LEU A 170 -27.09 19.33 10.10
N LYS A 171 -27.19 20.46 9.39
CA LYS A 171 -27.46 20.47 7.94
C LYS A 171 -26.40 19.71 7.15
N ARG A 172 -25.12 19.90 7.50
CA ARG A 172 -24.01 19.16 6.89
C ARG A 172 -24.11 17.66 7.16
N LEU A 173 -24.41 17.25 8.39
CA LEU A 173 -24.64 15.85 8.73
C LEU A 173 -25.83 15.24 7.96
N MET A 174 -26.96 15.96 7.87
CA MET A 174 -28.13 15.51 7.11
C MET A 174 -27.81 15.34 5.61
N LEU A 175 -27.03 16.27 5.04
CA LEU A 175 -26.59 16.16 3.65
C LEU A 175 -25.72 14.92 3.43
N VAL A 176 -24.78 14.64 4.33
CA VAL A 176 -23.94 13.43 4.26
C VAL A 176 -24.79 12.16 4.39
N ARG A 177 -25.74 12.13 5.32
CA ARG A 177 -26.66 11.00 5.50
C ARG A 177 -27.59 10.77 4.30
N SER A 178 -27.95 11.81 3.56
CA SER A 178 -28.83 11.67 2.39
C SER A 178 -28.25 10.80 1.26
N PHE A 179 -26.91 10.60 1.23
CA PHE A 179 -26.28 9.68 0.28
C PHE A 179 -26.48 8.20 0.66
N GLY A 180 -26.86 7.90 1.92
CA GLY A 180 -27.13 6.54 2.39
C GLY A 180 -25.92 5.59 2.36
N ILE A 181 -24.70 6.12 2.36
CA ILE A 181 -23.47 5.33 2.18
C ILE A 181 -23.09 4.51 3.40
N ILE A 182 -23.43 4.97 4.61
CA ILE A 182 -23.16 4.25 5.86
C ILE A 182 -23.86 2.87 5.91
N ASN A 183 -24.96 2.71 5.19
CA ASN A 183 -25.74 1.47 5.13
C ASN A 183 -25.12 0.42 4.19
N LEU A 184 -24.06 0.76 3.46
CA LEU A 184 -23.40 -0.17 2.56
C LEU A 184 -22.59 -1.20 3.34
N ASN A 185 -22.67 -2.46 2.92
CA ASN A 185 -21.90 -3.53 3.54
C ASN A 185 -20.41 -3.44 3.17
N VAL A 186 -19.62 -2.81 4.04
CA VAL A 186 -18.16 -2.69 3.91
C VAL A 186 -17.38 -3.75 4.67
N ALA A 187 -18.02 -4.75 5.28
CA ALA A 187 -17.37 -5.71 6.20
C ALA A 187 -16.21 -6.50 5.55
N LYS A 188 -16.24 -6.69 4.23
CA LYS A 188 -15.18 -7.40 3.49
C LYS A 188 -13.98 -6.51 3.12
N ILE A 189 -14.03 -5.21 3.43
CA ILE A 189 -13.00 -4.23 3.08
C ILE A 189 -12.29 -3.80 4.37
N PRO A 190 -10.96 -3.97 4.46
CA PRO A 190 -10.22 -3.51 5.62
C PRO A 190 -10.40 -2.00 5.87
N PRO A 191 -10.59 -1.56 7.13
CA PRO A 191 -10.86 -0.16 7.45
C PRO A 191 -9.70 0.76 7.07
N THR A 192 -8.46 0.26 7.12
CA THR A 192 -7.25 0.94 6.65
C THR A 192 -7.34 1.34 5.18
N ARG A 193 -7.96 0.49 4.34
CA ARG A 193 -8.12 0.73 2.90
C ARG A 193 -9.16 1.80 2.62
N LEU A 194 -10.29 1.79 3.34
CA LEU A 194 -11.28 2.88 3.28
C LEU A 194 -10.68 4.20 3.75
N LYS A 195 -9.93 4.19 4.86
CA LYS A 195 -9.25 5.37 5.39
C LYS A 195 -8.26 5.97 4.39
N SER A 196 -7.49 5.13 3.69
CA SER A 196 -6.55 5.57 2.65
C SER A 196 -7.24 6.22 1.44
N LEU A 197 -8.36 5.63 0.98
CA LEU A 197 -9.19 6.21 -0.07
C LEU A 197 -9.80 7.55 0.36
N SER A 198 -10.36 7.61 1.57
CA SER A 198 -10.93 8.83 2.13
C SER A 198 -9.88 9.93 2.29
N LYS A 199 -8.67 9.61 2.77
CA LYS A 199 -7.56 10.57 2.83
C LYS A 199 -7.24 11.17 1.46
N THR A 200 -7.28 10.36 0.40
CA THR A 200 -7.15 10.86 -0.98
C THR A 200 -8.26 11.86 -1.30
N ALA A 201 -9.49 11.54 -0.91
CA ALA A 201 -10.65 12.40 -1.08
C ALA A 201 -10.66 13.65 -0.19
N PHE A 202 -9.87 13.75 0.88
CA PHE A 202 -9.73 14.98 1.67
C PHE A 202 -8.62 15.90 1.15
N THR A 203 -7.62 15.32 0.48
CA THR A 203 -6.39 16.04 0.08
C THR A 203 -6.37 16.47 -1.39
N VAL A 204 -6.92 15.64 -2.28
CA VAL A 204 -6.85 15.85 -3.73
C VAL A 204 -7.96 16.79 -4.20
N ARG A 205 -7.66 17.74 -5.11
CA ARG A 205 -8.68 18.63 -5.71
C ARG A 205 -9.77 17.85 -6.45
N ALA A 206 -11.01 18.34 -6.40
CA ALA A 206 -12.17 17.70 -7.04
C ALA A 206 -11.94 17.40 -8.53
N GLN A 207 -11.31 18.32 -9.27
CA GLN A 207 -10.98 18.12 -10.69
C GLN A 207 -10.04 16.92 -10.94
N ALA A 208 -9.07 16.69 -10.04
CA ALA A 208 -8.17 15.56 -10.16
C ALA A 208 -8.87 14.24 -9.80
N ILE A 209 -9.80 14.25 -8.84
CA ILE A 209 -10.68 13.10 -8.55
C ILE A 209 -11.56 12.78 -9.77
N ARG A 210 -12.10 13.80 -10.44
CA ARG A 210 -12.92 13.64 -11.66
C ARG A 210 -12.17 12.93 -12.80
N ARG A 211 -10.87 13.19 -12.93
CA ARG A 211 -9.99 12.58 -13.95
C ARG A 211 -9.55 11.14 -13.63
N MET A 212 -9.86 10.61 -12.45
CA MET A 212 -9.57 9.21 -12.12
C MET A 212 -10.44 8.26 -12.96
N SER A 213 -9.98 7.02 -13.13
CA SER A 213 -10.82 5.93 -13.66
C SER A 213 -12.10 5.80 -12.82
N GLU A 214 -13.22 5.45 -13.43
CA GLU A 214 -14.53 5.37 -12.78
C GLU A 214 -14.50 4.59 -11.46
N SER A 215 -13.94 3.38 -11.46
CA SER A 215 -13.84 2.54 -10.24
C SER A 215 -13.11 3.25 -9.10
N ARG A 216 -11.93 3.84 -9.38
CA ARG A 216 -11.17 4.63 -8.41
C ARG A 216 -11.95 5.86 -7.95
N ARG A 217 -12.58 6.59 -8.87
CA ARG A 217 -13.35 7.81 -8.58
C ARG A 217 -14.50 7.50 -7.62
N ILE A 218 -15.37 6.56 -7.98
CA ILE A 218 -16.50 6.15 -7.14
C ILE A 218 -16.02 5.59 -5.80
N ALA A 219 -15.00 4.73 -5.78
CA ALA A 219 -14.45 4.20 -4.53
C ALA A 219 -13.94 5.30 -3.59
N THR A 220 -13.28 6.32 -4.15
CA THR A 220 -12.78 7.48 -3.40
C THR A 220 -13.93 8.29 -2.80
N LEU A 221 -15.01 8.51 -3.55
CA LEU A 221 -16.19 9.24 -3.09
C LEU A 221 -17.02 8.45 -2.06
N VAL A 222 -17.19 7.15 -2.24
CA VAL A 222 -17.82 6.27 -1.24
C VAL A 222 -17.04 6.34 0.08
N ALA A 223 -15.73 6.14 0.03
CA ALA A 223 -14.90 6.20 1.23
C ALA A 223 -14.89 7.59 1.90
N PHE A 224 -15.00 8.66 1.10
CA PHE A 224 -15.17 10.01 1.61
C PHE A 224 -16.45 10.14 2.41
N VAL A 225 -17.62 9.89 1.80
CA VAL A 225 -18.92 10.07 2.45
C VAL A 225 -19.05 9.17 3.68
N TYR A 226 -18.59 7.91 3.58
CA TYR A 226 -18.60 6.97 4.69
C TYR A 226 -17.87 7.49 5.93
N ILE A 227 -16.68 8.09 5.76
CA ILE A 227 -15.90 8.64 6.89
C ILE A 227 -16.40 10.03 7.28
N MET A 228 -16.87 10.83 6.32
CA MET A 228 -17.42 12.16 6.55
C MET A 228 -18.66 12.10 7.44
N GLU A 229 -19.42 11.01 7.44
CA GLU A 229 -20.56 10.88 8.35
C GLU A 229 -20.14 10.86 9.82
N ALA A 230 -19.08 10.10 10.14
CA ALA A 230 -18.50 10.08 11.49
C ALA A 230 -17.96 11.46 11.87
N ILE A 231 -17.16 12.08 10.99
CA ILE A 231 -16.59 13.42 11.24
C ILE A 231 -17.69 14.47 11.42
N ALA A 232 -18.75 14.46 10.60
CA ALA A 232 -19.84 15.42 10.72
C ALA A 232 -20.69 15.18 11.98
N THR A 233 -20.76 13.93 12.47
CA THR A 233 -21.40 13.61 13.75
C THR A 233 -20.59 14.15 14.91
N ASP A 234 -19.28 13.90 14.92
CA ASP A 234 -18.35 14.41 15.94
C ASP A 234 -18.35 15.94 15.96
N ASP A 235 -18.25 16.59 14.78
CA ASP A 235 -18.30 18.06 14.67
C ASP A 235 -19.61 18.64 15.24
N ALA A 236 -20.75 17.96 15.06
CA ALA A 236 -22.04 18.41 15.60
C ALA A 236 -22.11 18.25 17.13
N LEU A 237 -21.56 17.16 17.66
CA LEU A 237 -21.46 16.92 19.10
C LEU A 237 -20.53 17.94 19.77
N ASP A 238 -19.36 18.20 19.19
CA ASP A 238 -18.40 19.21 19.68
C ASP A 238 -19.04 20.60 19.76
N VAL A 239 -19.80 20.98 18.72
CA VAL A 239 -20.50 22.28 18.72
C VAL A 239 -21.57 22.35 19.80
N LEU A 240 -22.33 21.27 20.01
CA LEU A 240 -23.36 21.18 21.04
C LEU A 240 -22.76 21.28 22.44
N GLU A 241 -21.67 20.55 22.72
CA GLU A 241 -21.01 20.55 24.03
C GLU A 241 -20.47 21.94 24.40
N VAL A 242 -19.78 22.61 23.48
CA VAL A 242 -19.19 23.93 23.74
C VAL A 242 -20.27 25.00 23.88
N PHE A 243 -21.34 24.92 23.08
CA PHE A 243 -22.47 25.84 23.19
C PHE A 243 -23.25 25.63 24.49
N GLY A 244 -23.52 24.37 24.87
CA GLY A 244 -24.24 24.03 26.09
C GLY A 244 -23.53 24.45 27.38
N LYS A 245 -22.18 24.52 27.38
CA LYS A 245 -21.39 25.04 28.52
C LYS A 245 -21.44 26.57 28.67
N LYS A 246 -21.96 27.30 27.67
CA LYS A 246 -22.05 28.78 27.70
C LYS A 246 -23.42 29.29 28.12
N ILE A 247 -24.39 28.40 28.31
CA ILE A 247 -25.74 28.68 28.84
C ILE A 247 -25.76 28.28 30.30
#